data_AF-A0A0E3VA48-F1
#
_entry.id   AF-A0A0E3VA48-F1
#
_cell.length_a   1.000
_cell.length_b   1.000
_cell.length_c   1.000
_cell.angle_alpha   90.00
_cell.angle_beta   90.00
_cell.angle_gamma   90.00
#
_symmetry.space_group_name_H-M   'P 1'
#
loop_
_entity.id
_entity.type
_entity.pdbx_description
1 polymer ?
#
loop_
_entity_poly.entity_id
_entity_poly.type
_entity_poly.pdbx_seq_one_letter_code
_entity_poly.pdbx_strand_id
1 'polypeptide(L)'
;MQPNHLIPIREFCVHNHVEITFIQFLAQQGLVETVAIEQAVYIQPEQLPRLEKFVRLHQDLAIHPDDLDVVNDLLDRMEDLQQQVTRLQNRLIFYER
;
A
#
# COMPACT_ATOMS: atom_id res chain seq x y z
N MET A 1 17.70 12.17 4.73
CA MET A 1 16.84 13.28 4.26
C MET A 1 17.36 13.72 2.90
N GLN A 2 16.95 13.04 1.83
CA GLN A 2 17.31 13.42 0.45
C GLN A 2 16.12 14.19 -0.18
N PRO A 3 16.37 15.17 -1.06
CA PRO A 3 15.38 16.18 -1.42
C PRO A 3 14.56 15.80 -2.67
N ASN A 4 13.26 16.12 -2.63
CA ASN A 4 12.44 16.58 -3.76
C ASN A 4 12.12 15.67 -4.97
N HIS A 5 11.93 14.36 -4.80
CA HIS A 5 11.16 13.59 -5.80
C HIS A 5 9.70 13.42 -5.39
N LEU A 6 9.04 14.53 -5.04
CA LEU A 6 7.61 14.55 -4.79
C LEU A 6 6.87 14.30 -6.11
N ILE A 7 6.09 13.23 -6.15
CA ILE A 7 5.32 12.85 -7.32
C ILE A 7 3.94 13.50 -7.20
N PRO A 8 3.51 14.31 -8.18
CA PRO A 8 2.17 14.89 -8.16
C PRO A 8 1.13 13.78 -8.30
N ILE A 9 0.16 13.73 -7.37
CA ILE A 9 -0.91 12.71 -7.37
C ILE A 9 -1.67 12.69 -8.69
N ARG A 10 -1.82 13.85 -9.35
CA ARG A 10 -2.51 13.94 -10.64
C ARG A 10 -1.85 13.07 -11.72
N GLU A 11 -0.52 13.01 -11.79
CA GLU A 11 0.16 12.12 -12.76
C GLU A 11 -0.09 10.66 -12.43
N PHE A 12 -0.04 10.30 -11.15
CA PHE A 12 -0.33 8.94 -10.69
C PHE A 12 -1.77 8.52 -11.02
N CYS A 13 -2.76 9.39 -10.77
CA CYS A 13 -4.17 9.18 -11.10
C CYS A 13 -4.38 8.92 -12.60
N VAL A 14 -3.72 9.70 -13.45
CA VAL A 14 -3.82 9.54 -14.91
C VAL A 14 -3.18 8.23 -15.37
N HIS A 15 -2.01 7.88 -14.82
CA HIS A 15 -1.31 6.65 -15.21
C HIS A 15 -2.08 5.39 -14.79
N ASN A 16 -2.60 5.39 -13.55
CA ASN A 16 -3.26 4.22 -12.96
C ASN A 16 -4.79 4.23 -13.12
N HIS A 17 -5.35 5.24 -13.81
CA HIS A 17 -6.79 5.39 -14.02
C HIS A 17 -7.60 5.33 -12.72
N VAL A 18 -7.11 6.03 -11.70
CA VAL A 18 -7.78 6.13 -10.38
C VAL A 18 -8.21 7.55 -10.08
N GLU A 19 -9.30 7.68 -9.34
CA GLU A 19 -9.80 8.98 -8.94
C GLU A 19 -8.94 9.61 -7.83
N ILE A 20 -8.86 10.94 -7.81
CA ILE A 20 -8.14 11.65 -6.75
C ILE A 20 -8.84 11.52 -5.38
N THR A 21 -10.16 11.33 -5.40
CA THR A 21 -11.02 11.05 -4.24
C THR A 21 -10.59 9.77 -3.53
N PHE A 22 -10.19 8.74 -4.28
CA PHE A 22 -9.67 7.49 -3.75
C PHE A 22 -8.37 7.72 -2.96
N ILE A 23 -7.46 8.53 -3.48
CA ILE A 23 -6.18 8.79 -2.80
C ILE A 23 -6.38 9.69 -1.58
N GLN A 24 -7.30 10.65 -1.66
CA GLN A 24 -7.72 11.43 -0.50
C GLN A 24 -8.32 10.54 0.59
N PHE A 25 -9.14 9.56 0.20
CA PHE A 25 -9.69 8.58 1.12
C PHE A 25 -8.59 7.78 1.83
N LEU A 26 -7.64 7.22 1.07
CA LEU A 26 -6.49 6.50 1.63
C LEU A 26 -5.67 7.36 2.60
N ALA A 27 -5.47 8.64 2.27
CA ALA A 27 -4.77 9.58 3.13
C ALA A 27 -5.54 9.88 4.43
N GLN A 28 -6.88 10.00 4.35
CA GLN A 28 -7.74 10.21 5.52
C GLN A 28 -7.75 9.01 6.46
N GLN A 29 -7.68 7.79 5.93
CA GLN A 29 -7.56 6.56 6.72
C GLN A 29 -6.14 6.33 7.25
N GLY A 30 -5.16 7.17 6.89
CA GLY A 30 -3.75 6.97 7.28
C GLY A 30 -3.06 5.79 6.58
N LEU A 31 -3.69 5.26 5.52
CA LEU A 31 -3.13 4.16 4.72
C LEU A 31 -1.98 4.63 3.83
N VAL A 32 -1.98 5.90 3.42
CA VAL A 32 -0.94 6.51 2.59
C VAL A 32 -0.63 7.92 3.08
N GLU A 33 0.64 8.29 3.15
CA GLU A 33 1.05 9.65 3.48
C GLU A 33 1.12 10.54 2.23
N THR A 34 0.49 11.71 2.30
CA THR A 34 0.50 12.70 1.21
C THR A 34 0.90 14.08 1.74
N VAL A 35 1.53 14.89 0.88
CA VAL A 35 2.02 16.23 1.20
C VAL A 35 1.26 17.24 0.35
N ALA A 36 0.58 18.19 0.97
CA ALA A 36 -0.10 19.28 0.27
C ALA A 36 0.81 20.52 0.21
N ILE A 37 1.12 20.99 -1.01
CA ILE A 37 1.92 22.21 -1.27
C ILE A 37 1.15 23.06 -2.27
N GLU A 38 0.86 24.32 -1.94
CA GLU A 38 0.24 25.29 -2.86
C GLU A 38 -0.98 24.76 -3.63
N GLN A 39 -1.89 24.05 -2.94
CA GLN A 39 -3.12 23.44 -3.47
C GLN A 39 -2.92 22.21 -4.38
N ALA A 40 -1.69 21.74 -4.55
CA ALA A 40 -1.40 20.45 -5.17
C ALA A 40 -1.03 19.42 -4.10
N VAL A 41 -1.44 18.17 -4.34
CA VAL A 41 -1.14 17.05 -3.45
C VAL A 41 -0.07 16.18 -4.11
N TYR A 42 0.94 15.85 -3.31
CA TYR A 42 2.11 15.11 -3.71
C TYR A 42 2.29 13.87 -2.85
N ILE A 43 2.98 12.87 -3.36
CA ILE A 43 3.39 11.69 -2.61
C ILE A 43 4.90 11.53 -2.65
N GLN A 44 5.44 10.91 -1.62
CA GLN A 44 6.83 10.46 -1.61
C GLN A 44 6.96 9.17 -2.45
N PRO A 45 8.05 8.98 -3.20
CA PRO A 45 8.23 7.82 -4.06
C PRO A 45 8.29 6.51 -3.25
N GLU A 46 8.66 6.56 -1.97
CA GLU A 46 8.61 5.40 -1.06
C GLU A 46 7.18 4.92 -0.80
N GLN A 47 6.17 5.77 -0.97
CA GLN A 47 4.75 5.43 -0.81
C GLN A 47 4.12 4.88 -2.11
N LEU A 48 4.79 5.01 -3.27
CA LEU A 48 4.28 4.50 -4.55
C LEU A 48 3.93 3.00 -4.49
N PRO A 49 4.81 2.10 -4.02
CA PRO A 49 4.50 0.66 -4.02
C PRO A 49 3.28 0.34 -3.16
N ARG A 50 3.11 1.07 -2.05
CA ARG A 50 1.98 0.90 -1.15
C ARG A 50 0.69 1.38 -1.80
N LEU A 51 0.73 2.54 -2.47
CA LEU A 51 -0.40 3.07 -3.21
C LEU A 51 -0.80 2.15 -4.37
N GLU A 52 0.16 1.64 -5.14
CA GLU A 52 -0.09 0.65 -6.20
C GLU A 52 -0.74 -0.64 -5.67
N LYS A 53 -0.31 -1.14 -4.50
CA LYS A 53 -0.96 -2.28 -3.82
C LYS A 53 -2.45 -2.01 -3.60
N PHE A 54 -2.80 -0.83 -3.06
CA PHE A 54 -4.20 -0.44 -2.83
C PHE A 54 -4.98 -0.26 -4.12
N VAL A 55 -4.38 0.33 -5.15
CA VAL A 55 -5.01 0.47 -6.47
C VAL A 55 -5.36 -0.89 -7.04
N ARG A 56 -4.43 -1.85 -6.99
CA ARG A 56 -4.68 -3.23 -7.44
C ARG A 56 -5.77 -3.93 -6.64
N LEU A 57 -5.78 -3.77 -5.31
CA LEU A 57 -6.85 -4.31 -4.47
C LEU A 57 -8.23 -3.76 -4.88
N HIS A 58 -8.32 -2.46 -5.16
CA HIS A 58 -9.57 -1.84 -5.59
C HIS A 58 -9.97 -2.23 -7.02
N GLN A 59 -9.04 -2.20 -7.98
CA GLN A 59 -9.32 -2.43 -9.39
C GLN A 59 -9.42 -3.91 -9.75
N ASP A 60 -8.48 -4.74 -9.29
CA ASP A 60 -8.38 -6.15 -9.69
C ASP A 60 -9.30 -7.04 -8.85
N LEU A 61 -9.47 -6.70 -7.56
CA LEU A 61 -10.24 -7.50 -6.61
C LEU A 61 -11.59 -6.86 -6.23
N ALA A 62 -11.93 -5.73 -6.86
CA ALA A 62 -13.19 -5.00 -6.65
C ALA A 62 -13.49 -4.70 -5.17
N ILE A 63 -12.44 -4.48 -4.37
CA ILE A 63 -12.57 -4.17 -2.95
C ILE A 63 -12.96 -2.70 -2.79
N HIS A 64 -13.98 -2.42 -1.98
CA HIS A 64 -14.40 -1.04 -1.73
C HIS A 64 -13.30 -0.27 -0.99
N PRO A 65 -13.08 1.03 -1.27
CA PRO A 65 -12.06 1.82 -0.57
C PRO A 65 -12.18 1.73 0.95
N ASP A 66 -13.41 1.77 1.48
CA ASP A 66 -13.70 1.67 2.91
C ASP A 66 -13.22 0.36 3.56
N ASP A 67 -13.11 -0.72 2.78
CA ASP A 67 -12.71 -2.03 3.26
C ASP A 67 -11.19 -2.26 3.15
N LEU A 68 -10.45 -1.36 2.49
CA LEU A 68 -9.02 -1.56 2.21
C LEU A 68 -8.15 -1.61 3.46
N ASP A 69 -8.53 -0.90 4.52
CA ASP A 69 -7.81 -0.95 5.80
C ASP A 69 -7.89 -2.36 6.42
N VAL A 70 -9.12 -2.87 6.52
CA VAL A 70 -9.39 -4.22 7.03
C VAL A 70 -8.71 -5.29 6.18
N VAL A 71 -8.78 -5.16 4.84
CA VAL A 71 -8.11 -6.11 3.95
C VAL A 71 -6.59 -6.05 4.10
N ASN A 72 -6.00 -4.85 4.22
CA ASN A 72 -4.56 -4.73 4.43
C ASN A 72 -4.13 -5.38 5.74
N ASP A 73 -4.85 -5.15 6.84
CA ASP A 73 -4.59 -5.78 8.13
C ASP A 73 -4.66 -7.31 8.06
N LEU A 74 -5.62 -7.85 7.31
CA LEU A 74 -5.75 -9.30 7.11
C LEU A 74 -4.58 -9.85 6.28
N LEU A 75 -4.18 -9.15 5.21
CA LEU A 75 -3.01 -9.54 4.41
C LEU A 75 -1.74 -9.53 5.24
N ASP A 76 -1.52 -8.51 6.07
CA ASP A 76 -0.33 -8.40 6.91
C ASP A 76 -0.27 -9.54 7.95
N ARG A 77 -1.43 -9.93 8.51
CA ARG A 77 -1.52 -11.12 9.39
C ARG A 77 -1.24 -12.42 8.64
N MET A 78 -1.72 -12.55 7.40
CA MET A 78 -1.45 -13.74 6.58
C MET A 78 0.03 -13.87 6.23
N GLU A 79 0.69 -12.77 5.88
CA GLU A 79 2.12 -12.74 5.62
C GLU A 79 2.93 -13.12 6.86
N ASP A 80 2.58 -12.58 8.04
CA ASP A 80 3.26 -12.95 9.30
C ASP A 80 3.10 -14.43 9.62
N LEU A 81 1.88 -14.98 9.49
CA LEU A 81 1.64 -16.41 9.69
C LEU A 81 2.43 -17.27 8.70
N GLN A 82 2.51 -16.87 7.43
CA GLN A 82 3.29 -17.59 6.42
C GLN A 82 4.79 -17.56 6.73
N GLN A 83 5.31 -16.42 7.23
CA GLN A 83 6.69 -16.33 7.71
C GLN A 83 6.94 -17.24 8.90
N GLN A 84 6.02 -17.30 9.87
CA GLN A 84 6.14 -18.18 11.03
C GLN A 84 6.16 -19.67 10.61
N VAL A 85 5.27 -20.09 9.72
CA VAL A 85 5.25 -21.45 9.16
C VAL A 85 6.57 -21.77 8.47
N THR A 86 7.08 -20.86 7.63
CA THR A 86 8.36 -21.03 6.93
C THR A 86 9.52 -21.17 7.92
N ARG A 87 9.56 -20.35 8.97
CA ARG A 87 10.59 -20.44 10.03
C ARG A 87 10.51 -21.78 10.78
N LEU A 88 9.31 -22.26 11.08
CA LEU A 88 9.12 -23.56 11.75
C LEU A 88 9.54 -24.73 10.85
N GLN A 89 9.17 -24.71 9.57
CA GLN A 89 9.60 -25.71 8.59
C GLN A 89 11.12 -25.75 8.45
N ASN A 90 11.77 -24.59 8.33
CA ASN A 90 13.24 -24.50 8.24
C ASN A 90 13.92 -25.07 9.50
N ARG A 91 13.35 -24.84 10.69
CA ARG A 91 13.84 -25.45 11.94
C ARG A 91 13.64 -26.96 11.95
N LEU A 92 12.50 -27.45 11.49
CA LEU A 92 12.22 -28.89 11.42
C LEU A 92 13.23 -29.60 10.51
N ILE A 93 13.49 -29.04 9.31
CA ILE A 93 14.48 -29.55 8.35
C ILE A 93 15.89 -29.62 8.97
N PHE A 94 16.24 -28.68 9.86
CA PHE A 94 17.53 -28.72 10.56
C PHE A 94 17.62 -29.88 11.55
N TYR A 95 16.54 -30.21 12.25
CA TYR A 95 16.53 -31.30 13.25
C TYR A 95 16.29 -32.69 12.64
N GLU A 96 15.64 -32.77 11.48
CA GLU A 96 15.43 -34.03 10.73
C GLU A 96 16.66 -34.45 9.89
N ARG A 97 17.71 -33.60 9.87
CA ARG A 97 19.01 -33.92 9.27
C ARG A 97 19.99 -34.49 10.28
#